data_AF-A0A6U4LXV3-F1
#
_entry.id   AF-A0A6U4LXV3-F1
#
_cell.length_a   1.000
_cell.length_b   1.000
_cell.length_c   1.000
_cell.angle_alpha   90.00
_cell.angle_beta   90.00
_cell.angle_gamma   90.00
#
_symmetry.space_group_name_H-M   'P 1'
#
loop_
_entity.id
_entity.type
_entity.pdbx_description
1 polymer ?
#
loop_
_entity_poly.entity_id
_entity_poly.type
_entity_poly.pdbx_seq_one_letter_code
_entity_poly.pdbx_strand_id
1 'polypeptide(L)'
;GALKRQRGVMGGLRAAAGVLLVLLPCIAIVLIGSNLKHQALELLSRAHKASHTSSLSDNKVTWQTLRPEHSAYYPSKIRLFTGKESSLYGRHREILSMRSILQNGPSASHVETFSSLRVAALRSVAWDKGAHVMVFPSFADYPDLHMISKTDIRGYASTGNNVVFLGGFGTLDVMNEIFGWQLKPVTYQEGPFYRSERNAHNTVMATMPSLVQSDGGGTFGVRIKSLPPSARSYYDSLGDTVLFAVRYDLGMVTYVGSDMGPTGNADWHKLLRAAISL
;
A
#
# COMPACT_ATOMS: atom_id res chain seq x y z
N GLY A 1 -35.33 -20.04 -92.09
CA GLY A 1 -35.08 -18.61 -91.92
C GLY A 1 -35.60 -18.17 -90.56
N ALA A 2 -34.81 -17.34 -89.87
CA ALA A 2 -35.08 -16.71 -88.57
C ALA A 2 -35.04 -17.61 -87.32
N LEU A 3 -34.46 -17.04 -86.25
CA LEU A 3 -34.33 -17.48 -84.85
C LEU A 3 -33.21 -18.47 -84.48
N LYS A 4 -32.01 -17.93 -84.22
CA LYS A 4 -31.36 -18.10 -82.90
C LYS A 4 -30.36 -16.97 -82.64
N ARG A 5 -30.83 -16.01 -81.84
CA ARG A 5 -30.07 -14.90 -81.24
C ARG A 5 -29.39 -15.39 -79.95
N GLN A 6 -28.26 -14.76 -79.65
CA GLN A 6 -27.69 -14.50 -78.31
C GLN A 6 -27.10 -15.68 -77.51
N ARG A 7 -25.77 -15.85 -77.60
CA ARG A 7 -24.90 -16.16 -76.47
C ARG A 7 -23.54 -15.51 -76.71
N GLY A 8 -23.15 -14.54 -75.88
CA GLY A 8 -21.84 -13.92 -76.00
C GLY A 8 -21.61 -12.63 -75.22
N VAL A 9 -22.34 -12.33 -74.15
CA VAL A 9 -21.99 -11.25 -73.20
C VAL A 9 -22.37 -11.70 -71.79
N MET A 10 -21.59 -12.62 -71.20
CA MET A 10 -21.80 -13.01 -69.80
C MET A 10 -20.53 -13.51 -69.11
N GLY A 11 -19.36 -12.98 -69.50
CA GLY A 11 -18.07 -13.25 -68.84
C GLY A 11 -17.55 -12.12 -67.94
N GLY A 12 -18.09 -10.91 -68.04
CA GLY A 12 -17.53 -9.72 -67.38
C GLY A 12 -18.13 -9.33 -66.02
N LEU A 13 -19.27 -9.91 -65.62
CA LEU A 13 -20.02 -9.42 -64.44
C LEU A 13 -19.76 -10.18 -63.13
N ARG A 14 -19.03 -11.30 -63.14
CA ARG A 14 -18.77 -12.09 -61.92
C ARG A 14 -17.44 -11.76 -61.22
N ALA A 15 -16.53 -11.05 -61.89
CA ALA A 15 -15.29 -10.57 -61.25
C ALA A 15 -15.47 -9.23 -60.50
N ALA A 16 -16.47 -8.41 -60.88
CA ALA A 16 -16.73 -7.12 -60.24
C ALA A 16 -17.48 -7.22 -58.89
N ALA A 17 -18.27 -8.29 -58.69
CA ALA A 17 -19.05 -8.47 -57.47
C ALA A 17 -18.23 -8.97 -56.26
N GLY A 18 -17.11 -9.67 -56.51
CA GLY A 18 -16.22 -10.17 -55.45
C GLY A 18 -15.32 -9.10 -54.83
N VAL A 19 -14.92 -8.09 -55.61
CA VAL A 19 -14.07 -6.98 -55.14
C VAL A 19 -14.87 -5.96 -54.31
N LEU A 20 -16.16 -5.80 -54.61
CA LEU A 20 -17.02 -4.84 -53.88
C LEU A 20 -17.37 -5.29 -52.45
N LEU A 21 -17.40 -6.61 -52.19
CA LEU A 21 -17.78 -7.17 -50.88
C LEU A 21 -16.64 -7.20 -49.86
N VAL A 22 -15.39 -7.02 -50.30
CA VAL A 22 -14.20 -6.91 -49.43
C VAL A 22 -13.86 -5.45 -49.11
N LEU A 23 -14.24 -4.49 -49.97
CA LEU A 23 -13.95 -3.06 -49.76
C LEU A 23 -14.92 -2.37 -48.78
N LEU A 24 -16.17 -2.83 -48.67
CA LEU A 24 -17.16 -2.24 -47.77
C LEU A 24 -16.80 -2.31 -46.26
N PRO A 25 -16.30 -3.43 -45.70
CA PRO A 25 -15.87 -3.45 -44.31
C PRO A 25 -14.58 -2.64 -44.07
N CYS A 26 -13.69 -2.53 -45.06
CA CYS A 26 -12.48 -1.71 -44.93
C CYS A 26 -12.79 -0.20 -44.91
N ILE A 27 -13.78 0.26 -45.69
CA ILE A 27 -14.21 1.66 -45.69
C ILE A 27 -14.92 2.02 -44.37
N ALA A 28 -15.70 1.09 -43.79
CA ALA A 28 -16.32 1.30 -42.48
C ALA A 28 -15.29 1.41 -41.34
N ILE A 29 -14.21 0.60 -41.37
CA ILE A 29 -13.14 0.68 -40.36
C ILE A 29 -12.35 2.00 -40.47
N VAL A 30 -12.12 2.50 -41.68
CA VAL A 30 -11.45 3.80 -41.90
C VAL A 30 -12.35 4.98 -41.47
N LEU A 31 -13.66 4.93 -41.75
CA LEU A 31 -14.60 5.98 -41.35
C LEU A 31 -14.86 6.04 -39.83
N ILE A 32 -14.89 4.89 -39.15
CA ILE A 32 -14.98 4.82 -37.68
C ILE A 32 -13.67 5.32 -37.04
N GLY A 33 -12.51 5.00 -37.62
CA GLY A 33 -11.20 5.49 -37.18
C GLY A 33 -11.01 7.00 -37.34
N SER A 34 -11.58 7.62 -38.38
CA SER A 34 -11.51 9.07 -38.58
C SER A 34 -12.43 9.85 -37.62
N ASN A 35 -13.59 9.31 -37.26
CA ASN A 35 -14.53 9.97 -36.35
C ASN A 35 -14.04 9.90 -34.89
N LEU A 36 -13.42 8.79 -34.49
CA LEU A 36 -12.74 8.64 -33.20
C LEU A 36 -11.51 9.55 -33.07
N LYS A 37 -10.75 9.76 -34.16
CA LYS A 37 -9.65 10.73 -34.17
C LYS A 37 -10.14 12.17 -34.03
N HIS A 38 -11.26 12.53 -34.65
CA HIS A 38 -11.84 13.87 -34.51
C HIS A 38 -12.38 14.13 -33.09
N GLN A 39 -13.02 13.14 -32.46
CA GLN A 39 -13.49 13.24 -31.06
C GLN A 39 -12.32 13.24 -30.05
N ALA A 40 -11.26 12.47 -30.31
CA ALA A 40 -10.05 12.49 -29.50
C ALA A 40 -9.29 13.83 -29.61
N LEU A 41 -9.24 14.43 -30.80
CA LEU A 41 -8.65 15.76 -31.02
C LEU A 41 -9.50 16.88 -30.40
N GLU A 42 -10.84 16.78 -30.41
CA GLU A 42 -11.70 17.73 -29.71
C GLU A 42 -11.52 17.63 -28.18
N LEU A 43 -11.46 16.41 -27.62
CA LEU A 43 -11.21 16.18 -26.19
C LEU A 43 -9.80 16.62 -25.78
N LEU A 44 -8.79 16.39 -26.62
CA LEU A 44 -7.43 16.91 -26.40
C LEU A 44 -7.37 18.43 -26.52
N SER A 45 -8.12 19.06 -27.44
CA SER A 45 -8.19 20.52 -27.54
C SER A 45 -8.93 21.17 -26.36
N ARG A 46 -9.95 20.49 -25.81
CA ARG A 46 -10.65 20.90 -24.58
C ARG A 46 -9.79 20.69 -23.34
N ALA A 47 -8.98 19.62 -23.28
CA ALA A 47 -7.98 19.43 -22.24
C ALA A 47 -6.85 20.47 -22.34
N HIS A 48 -6.45 20.87 -23.55
CA HIS A 48 -5.42 21.89 -23.75
C HIS A 48 -5.93 23.32 -23.46
N LYS A 49 -7.22 23.61 -23.72
CA LYS A 49 -7.86 24.88 -23.32
C LYS A 49 -8.24 24.95 -21.84
N ALA A 50 -8.56 23.83 -21.19
CA ALA A 50 -8.78 23.78 -19.75
C ALA A 50 -7.47 23.89 -18.93
N SER A 51 -6.31 23.73 -19.57
CA SER A 51 -4.99 23.87 -18.94
C SER A 51 -4.44 25.30 -18.95
N HIS A 52 -5.16 26.29 -19.49
CA HIS A 52 -4.67 27.66 -19.64
C HIS A 52 -5.67 28.73 -19.16
N THR A 53 -6.33 28.51 -18.02
CA THR A 53 -6.84 29.60 -17.17
C THR A 53 -7.02 29.11 -15.74
N SER A 54 -5.91 28.79 -15.08
CA SER A 54 -5.81 29.02 -13.64
C SER A 54 -4.38 29.48 -13.38
N SER A 55 -4.26 30.72 -12.89
CA SER A 55 -3.00 31.25 -12.39
C SER A 55 -2.65 30.47 -11.12
N LEU A 56 -2.09 29.28 -11.30
CA LEU A 56 -1.28 28.64 -10.28
C LEU A 56 0.00 29.48 -10.24
N SER A 57 0.02 30.43 -9.32
CA SER A 57 1.26 30.98 -8.78
C SER A 57 2.25 29.83 -8.59
N ASP A 58 3.52 30.07 -8.89
CA ASP A 58 4.68 29.20 -8.65
C ASP A 58 4.77 28.71 -7.19
N ASN A 59 3.84 27.87 -6.78
CA ASN A 59 3.95 27.01 -5.62
C ASN A 59 4.83 25.86 -6.08
N LYS A 60 6.13 26.14 -6.19
CA LYS A 60 7.16 25.14 -5.92
C LYS A 60 6.69 24.48 -4.63
N VAL A 61 6.24 23.22 -4.70
CA VAL A 61 5.91 22.45 -3.51
C VAL A 61 7.21 22.35 -2.72
N THR A 62 7.40 23.27 -1.79
CA THR A 62 8.46 23.22 -0.81
C THR A 62 8.09 22.08 0.12
N TRP A 63 8.67 20.92 -0.15
CA TRP A 63 8.70 19.83 0.80
C TRP A 63 9.41 20.33 2.04
N GLN A 64 8.65 20.74 3.06
CA GLN A 64 9.22 21.00 4.36
C GLN A 64 9.67 19.66 4.93
N THR A 65 10.88 19.61 5.46
CA THR A 65 11.37 18.44 6.20
C THR A 65 10.41 18.18 7.35
N LEU A 66 9.65 17.10 7.26
CA LEU A 66 8.55 16.77 8.17
C LEU A 66 9.14 16.42 9.54
N ARG A 67 8.81 17.19 10.57
CA ARG A 67 9.28 16.91 11.94
C ARG A 67 8.27 16.03 12.67
N PRO A 68 8.70 14.96 13.37
CA PRO A 68 7.81 14.11 14.15
C PRO A 68 7.02 14.90 15.19
N GLU A 69 7.56 15.97 15.78
CA GLU A 69 6.89 16.75 16.82
C GLU A 69 5.65 17.56 16.38
N HIS A 70 5.28 17.58 15.08
CA HIS A 70 4.06 18.26 14.64
C HIS A 70 2.82 17.42 14.99
N SER A 71 1.92 17.98 15.78
CA SER A 71 0.68 17.31 16.23
C SER A 71 -0.23 16.84 15.09
N ALA A 72 -0.13 17.48 13.91
CA ALA A 72 -0.88 17.10 12.72
C ALA A 72 -0.51 15.71 12.14
N TYR A 73 0.62 15.12 12.53
CA TYR A 73 1.07 13.81 12.02
C TYR A 73 0.64 12.62 12.87
N TYR A 74 0.23 12.84 14.13
CA TYR A 74 -0.18 11.74 14.98
C TYR A 74 -1.67 11.46 14.83
N PRO A 75 -2.05 10.19 14.65
CA PRO A 75 -3.45 9.83 14.59
C PRO A 75 -4.12 10.13 15.93
N SER A 76 -5.22 10.87 15.90
CA SER A 76 -6.04 11.12 17.11
C SER A 76 -6.62 9.83 17.69
N LYS A 77 -6.80 8.80 16.85
CA LYS A 77 -7.32 7.49 17.23
C LYS A 77 -6.54 6.35 16.58
N ILE A 78 -6.16 5.37 17.38
CA ILE A 78 -5.41 4.18 16.98
C ILE A 78 -6.21 2.94 17.34
N ARG A 79 -6.28 1.98 16.42
CA ARG A 79 -6.91 0.67 16.61
C ARG A 79 -5.85 -0.39 16.84
N LEU A 80 -5.75 -0.91 18.07
CA LEU A 80 -4.77 -1.92 18.45
C LEU A 80 -5.40 -3.31 18.51
N PHE A 81 -4.86 -4.28 17.78
CA PHE A 81 -5.29 -5.66 17.87
C PHE A 81 -4.77 -6.33 19.15
N THR A 82 -5.65 -7.02 19.88
CA THR A 82 -5.31 -7.76 21.12
C THR A 82 -5.99 -9.15 21.16
N GLY A 83 -6.18 -9.77 19.99
CA GLY A 83 -6.80 -11.10 19.89
C GLY A 83 -5.90 -12.22 20.40
N LYS A 84 -6.46 -13.42 20.48
CA LYS A 84 -5.80 -14.58 21.10
C LYS A 84 -4.54 -15.05 20.38
N GLU A 85 -4.44 -14.69 19.12
CA GLU A 85 -3.35 -15.08 18.22
C GLU A 85 -2.19 -14.09 18.30
N SER A 86 -2.38 -12.94 18.95
CA SER A 86 -1.31 -11.98 19.21
C SER A 86 -0.41 -12.43 20.36
N SER A 87 0.87 -12.06 20.33
CA SER A 87 1.82 -12.24 21.43
C SER A 87 1.37 -11.57 22.72
N LEU A 88 0.50 -10.56 22.61
CA LEU A 88 -0.07 -9.82 23.74
C LEU A 88 -1.18 -10.59 24.47
N TYR A 89 -1.71 -11.68 23.90
CA TYR A 89 -2.86 -12.37 24.49
C TYR A 89 -2.55 -12.94 25.88
N GLY A 90 -3.45 -12.69 26.84
CA GLY A 90 -3.24 -13.08 28.23
C GLY A 90 -2.12 -12.32 28.95
N ARG A 91 -1.38 -11.44 28.25
CA ARG A 91 -0.25 -10.66 28.78
C ARG A 91 -0.67 -9.22 29.05
N HIS A 92 -1.49 -9.04 30.08
CA HIS A 92 -2.07 -7.73 30.44
C HIS A 92 -1.01 -6.62 30.56
N ARG A 93 0.17 -6.90 31.15
CA ARG A 93 1.25 -5.92 31.28
C ARG A 93 1.82 -5.45 29.94
N GLU A 94 1.95 -6.35 28.97
CA GLU A 94 2.47 -6.00 27.64
C GLU A 94 1.44 -5.19 26.84
N ILE A 95 0.15 -5.51 26.96
CA ILE A 95 -0.93 -4.69 26.39
C ILE A 95 -0.89 -3.27 26.96
N LEU A 96 -0.77 -3.13 28.28
CA LEU A 96 -0.66 -1.82 28.93
C LEU A 96 0.60 -1.07 28.48
N SER A 97 1.73 -1.76 28.33
CA SER A 97 2.98 -1.19 27.82
C SER A 97 2.80 -0.66 26.39
N MET A 98 2.28 -1.48 25.48
CA MET A 98 2.02 -1.11 24.10
C MET A 98 1.07 0.09 24.01
N ARG A 99 -0.02 0.04 24.78
CA ARG A 99 -0.99 1.13 24.87
C ARG A 99 -0.31 2.42 25.35
N SER A 100 0.52 2.35 26.38
CA SER A 100 1.31 3.47 26.91
C SER A 100 2.27 4.04 25.85
N ILE A 101 2.97 3.19 25.09
CA ILE A 101 3.85 3.62 23.98
C ILE A 101 3.05 4.37 22.90
N LEU A 102 1.87 3.87 22.55
CA LEU A 102 1.02 4.48 21.53
C LEU A 102 0.32 5.76 22.02
N GLN A 103 0.00 5.88 23.31
CA GLN A 103 -0.66 7.04 23.92
C GLN A 103 0.30 8.19 24.25
N ASN A 104 1.54 7.88 24.65
CA ASN A 104 2.53 8.87 25.09
C ASN A 104 3.24 9.58 23.93
N GLY A 105 2.53 9.80 22.81
CA GLY A 105 3.01 10.63 21.72
C GLY A 105 2.93 12.13 22.03
N PRO A 106 3.53 12.99 21.19
CA PRO A 106 3.39 14.45 21.25
C PRO A 106 1.94 14.94 21.20
N SER A 107 1.03 14.13 20.64
CA SER A 107 -0.42 14.31 20.71
C SER A 107 -1.04 13.13 21.44
N ALA A 108 -1.99 13.40 22.35
CA ALA A 108 -2.65 12.35 23.11
C ALA A 108 -3.55 11.50 22.20
N SER A 109 -2.99 10.43 21.64
CA SER A 109 -3.71 9.49 20.78
C SER A 109 -4.64 8.62 21.61
N HIS A 110 -5.91 8.51 21.22
CA HIS A 110 -6.85 7.59 21.84
C HIS A 110 -6.66 6.17 21.28
N VAL A 111 -6.19 5.24 22.11
CA VAL A 111 -6.00 3.85 21.72
C VAL A 111 -7.23 3.03 22.12
N GLU A 112 -7.92 2.49 21.12
CA GLU A 112 -9.01 1.52 21.26
C GLU A 112 -8.56 0.15 20.78
N THR A 113 -8.98 -0.90 21.49
CA THR A 113 -8.59 -2.27 21.20
C THR A 113 -9.69 -3.05 20.48
N PHE A 114 -9.31 -4.02 19.66
CA PHE A 114 -10.21 -5.02 19.10
C PHE A 114 -9.53 -6.40 19.14
N SER A 115 -10.31 -7.46 19.33
CA SER A 115 -9.78 -8.79 19.68
C SER A 115 -10.08 -9.89 18.67
N SER A 116 -10.73 -9.57 17.55
CA SER A 116 -11.09 -10.57 16.54
C SER A 116 -10.85 -10.05 15.13
N LEU A 117 -10.27 -10.91 14.28
CA LEU A 117 -10.11 -10.66 12.84
C LEU A 117 -11.28 -11.22 12.02
N ARG A 118 -12.35 -11.68 12.67
CA ARG A 118 -13.58 -12.09 11.97
C ARG A 118 -14.30 -10.89 11.39
N VAL A 119 -15.08 -11.16 10.34
CA VAL A 119 -15.66 -10.15 9.44
C VAL A 119 -16.31 -8.97 10.18
N ALA A 120 -17.26 -9.23 11.09
CA ALA A 120 -18.00 -8.15 11.74
C ALA A 120 -17.11 -7.24 12.63
N ALA A 121 -16.19 -7.84 13.38
CA ALA A 121 -15.31 -7.11 14.29
C ALA A 121 -14.26 -6.30 13.53
N LEU A 122 -13.65 -6.88 12.50
CA LEU A 122 -12.65 -6.16 11.72
C LEU A 122 -13.29 -5.08 10.83
N ARG A 123 -14.48 -5.33 10.28
CA ARG A 123 -15.20 -4.35 9.48
C ARG A 123 -15.58 -3.10 10.26
N SER A 124 -16.03 -3.25 11.50
CA SER A 124 -16.37 -2.09 12.35
C SER A 124 -15.14 -1.22 12.62
N VAL A 125 -13.96 -1.83 12.73
CA VAL A 125 -12.67 -1.14 12.86
C VAL A 125 -12.27 -0.47 11.55
N ALA A 126 -12.33 -1.19 10.43
CA ALA A 126 -11.94 -0.70 9.11
C ALA A 126 -12.84 0.45 8.62
N TRP A 127 -14.08 0.55 9.10
CA TRP A 127 -15.03 1.59 8.71
C TRP A 127 -15.12 2.74 9.72
N ASP A 128 -14.30 2.70 10.77
CA ASP A 128 -14.19 3.80 11.72
C ASP A 128 -13.46 4.99 11.11
N LYS A 129 -14.22 6.00 10.69
CA LYS A 129 -13.70 7.21 10.05
C LYS A 129 -12.73 8.02 10.93
N GLY A 130 -12.76 7.82 12.25
CA GLY A 130 -11.87 8.52 13.16
C GLY A 130 -10.49 7.85 13.30
N ALA A 131 -10.37 6.57 12.94
CA ALA A 131 -9.14 5.80 13.13
C ALA A 131 -8.35 5.71 11.83
N HIS A 132 -7.21 6.40 11.76
CA HIS A 132 -6.32 6.38 10.59
C HIS A 132 -5.18 5.37 10.69
N VAL A 133 -5.02 4.73 11.86
CA VAL A 133 -3.99 3.71 12.07
C VAL A 133 -4.56 2.46 12.71
N MET A 134 -4.25 1.32 12.10
CA MET A 134 -4.46 -0.01 12.65
C MET A 134 -3.11 -0.64 12.98
N VAL A 135 -2.94 -1.12 14.22
CA VAL A 135 -1.69 -1.72 14.70
C VAL A 135 -1.94 -3.19 15.03
N PHE A 136 -1.15 -4.06 14.41
CA PHE A 136 -1.09 -5.49 14.67
C PHE A 136 0.21 -5.83 15.40
N PRO A 137 0.15 -6.28 16.65
CA PRO A 137 1.30 -6.84 17.34
C PRO A 137 1.86 -8.08 16.65
N SER A 138 2.97 -8.61 17.18
CA SER A 138 3.47 -9.92 16.80
C SER A 138 2.38 -10.97 16.93
N PHE A 139 2.31 -11.91 15.98
CA PHE A 139 1.42 -13.07 16.08
C PHE A 139 2.18 -14.26 16.66
N ALA A 140 1.69 -14.78 17.79
CA ALA A 140 2.17 -16.01 18.39
C ALA A 140 1.65 -17.24 17.63
N ASP A 141 0.42 -17.16 17.14
CA ASP A 141 -0.24 -18.18 16.32
C ASP A 141 -0.78 -17.56 15.04
N TYR A 142 -0.97 -18.38 14.00
CA TYR A 142 -1.60 -17.90 12.77
C TYR A 142 -3.06 -17.50 13.03
N PRO A 143 -3.49 -16.27 12.69
CA PRO A 143 -4.84 -15.83 12.98
C PRO A 143 -5.90 -16.44 12.06
N ASP A 144 -7.12 -16.62 12.60
CA ASP A 144 -8.31 -16.99 11.81
C ASP A 144 -8.73 -15.81 10.92
N LEU A 145 -8.13 -15.75 9.72
CA LEU A 145 -8.23 -14.61 8.81
C LEU A 145 -9.18 -14.90 7.64
N HIS A 146 -10.43 -14.46 7.78
CA HIS A 146 -11.44 -14.64 6.75
C HIS A 146 -11.13 -13.85 5.46
N MET A 147 -11.51 -14.36 4.29
CA MET A 147 -11.25 -13.70 2.99
C MET A 147 -11.78 -12.26 2.94
N ILE A 148 -12.98 -12.05 3.48
CA ILE A 148 -13.60 -10.72 3.56
C ILE A 148 -12.78 -9.78 4.46
N SER A 149 -12.25 -10.28 5.58
CA SER A 149 -11.41 -9.52 6.49
C SER A 149 -10.12 -9.03 5.82
N LYS A 150 -9.50 -9.86 4.97
CA LYS A 150 -8.35 -9.45 4.14
C LYS A 150 -8.70 -8.32 3.19
N THR A 151 -9.87 -8.38 2.57
CA THR A 151 -10.38 -7.30 1.71
C THR A 151 -10.64 -6.02 2.50
N ASP A 152 -11.17 -6.11 3.73
CA ASP A 152 -11.40 -4.95 4.58
C ASP A 152 -10.07 -4.29 5.01
N ILE A 153 -9.01 -5.06 5.32
CA ILE A 153 -7.67 -4.50 5.63
C ILE A 153 -7.07 -3.80 4.40
N ARG A 154 -7.14 -4.44 3.22
CA ARG A 154 -6.67 -3.82 1.97
C ARG A 154 -7.45 -2.55 1.65
N GLY A 155 -8.77 -2.58 1.79
CA GLY A 155 -9.65 -1.42 1.62
C GLY A 155 -9.29 -0.28 2.57
N TYR A 156 -9.09 -0.60 3.85
CA TYR A 156 -8.66 0.35 4.87
C TYR A 156 -7.34 1.04 4.49
N ALA A 157 -6.30 0.28 4.11
CA ALA A 157 -5.04 0.85 3.64
C ALA A 157 -5.22 1.69 2.36
N SER A 158 -5.93 1.15 1.35
CA SER A 158 -6.09 1.82 0.05
C SER A 158 -6.80 3.18 0.12
N THR A 159 -7.57 3.44 1.17
CA THR A 159 -8.32 4.69 1.36
C THR A 159 -7.52 5.80 2.04
N GLY A 160 -6.22 5.61 2.27
CA GLY A 160 -5.35 6.64 2.85
C GLY A 160 -4.94 6.39 4.28
N ASN A 161 -5.32 5.25 4.87
CA ASN A 161 -4.96 4.89 6.24
C ASN A 161 -3.64 4.09 6.28
N ASN A 162 -3.06 3.99 7.47
CA ASN A 162 -1.83 3.24 7.70
C ASN A 162 -2.11 1.95 8.48
N VAL A 163 -1.55 0.84 8.01
CA VAL A 163 -1.59 -0.45 8.71
C VAL A 163 -0.18 -0.80 9.16
N VAL A 164 0.02 -0.86 10.48
CA VAL A 164 1.32 -1.13 11.09
C VAL A 164 1.34 -2.54 11.65
N PHE A 165 2.35 -3.31 11.24
CA PHE A 165 2.62 -4.67 11.69
C PHE A 165 3.91 -4.71 12.50
N LEU A 166 3.89 -5.39 13.65
CA LEU A 166 5.07 -5.56 14.50
C LEU A 166 5.80 -6.89 14.24
N GLY A 167 7.04 -6.96 14.71
CA GLY A 167 7.97 -8.05 14.45
C GLY A 167 7.42 -9.40 14.86
N GLY A 168 7.62 -10.42 14.03
CA GLY A 168 7.14 -11.78 14.26
C GLY A 168 7.06 -12.55 12.95
N PHE A 169 7.40 -13.85 12.97
CA PHE A 169 7.33 -14.67 11.76
C PHE A 169 5.89 -14.83 11.26
N GLY A 170 4.95 -15.13 12.16
CA GLY A 170 3.53 -15.21 11.82
C GLY A 170 2.99 -13.90 11.25
N THR A 171 3.52 -12.76 11.68
CA THR A 171 3.14 -11.46 11.11
C THR A 171 3.49 -11.32 9.64
N LEU A 172 4.68 -11.79 9.23
CA LEU A 172 5.11 -11.71 7.84
C LEU A 172 4.28 -12.64 6.94
N ASP A 173 3.91 -13.82 7.44
CA ASP A 173 3.00 -14.74 6.73
C ASP A 173 1.61 -14.12 6.55
N VAL A 174 1.08 -13.48 7.59
CA VAL A 174 -0.20 -12.74 7.53
C VAL A 174 -0.13 -11.60 6.51
N MET A 175 0.98 -10.83 6.48
CA MET A 175 1.17 -9.78 5.48
C MET A 175 1.22 -10.34 4.06
N ASN A 176 1.92 -11.46 3.85
CA ASN A 176 1.94 -12.14 2.56
C ASN A 176 0.53 -12.58 2.13
N GLU A 177 -0.27 -13.14 3.04
CA GLU A 177 -1.64 -13.58 2.73
C GLU A 177 -2.60 -12.40 2.44
N ILE A 178 -2.50 -11.29 3.18
CA ILE A 178 -3.38 -10.13 2.99
C ILE A 178 -3.06 -9.41 1.68
N PHE A 179 -1.79 -9.12 1.43
CA PHE A 179 -1.36 -8.22 0.36
C PHE A 179 -0.82 -8.92 -0.89
N GLY A 180 -0.69 -10.26 -0.86
CA GLY A 180 -0.18 -11.06 -1.97
C GLY A 180 1.34 -10.88 -2.18
N TRP A 181 2.06 -10.55 -1.11
CA TRP A 181 3.51 -10.39 -1.15
C TRP A 181 4.24 -11.72 -0.96
N GLN A 182 5.56 -11.68 -1.14
CA GLN A 182 6.46 -12.83 -0.96
C GLN A 182 7.63 -12.45 -0.06
N LEU A 183 7.32 -11.77 1.06
CA LEU A 183 8.29 -11.37 2.07
C LEU A 183 8.99 -12.62 2.61
N LYS A 184 10.31 -12.59 2.63
CA LYS A 184 11.14 -13.69 3.14
C LYS A 184 11.69 -13.30 4.50
N PRO A 185 11.23 -13.95 5.59
CA PRO A 185 11.78 -13.71 6.91
C PRO A 185 13.25 -14.13 6.96
N VAL A 186 14.02 -13.43 7.78
CA VAL A 186 15.38 -13.84 8.15
C VAL A 186 15.37 -14.25 9.61
N THR A 187 15.86 -15.46 9.87
CA THR A 187 16.02 -15.98 11.21
C THR A 187 17.06 -15.14 11.93
N TYR A 188 16.61 -14.24 12.81
CA TYR A 188 17.40 -13.45 13.76
C TYR A 188 18.65 -12.78 13.16
N GLN A 189 18.59 -11.46 12.97
CA GLN A 189 19.79 -10.66 12.71
C GLN A 189 20.21 -9.92 13.98
N GLU A 190 21.42 -10.20 14.44
CA GLU A 190 22.10 -9.29 15.34
C GLU A 190 22.39 -8.01 14.58
N GLY A 191 21.86 -6.90 15.10
CA GLY A 191 22.11 -5.57 14.56
C GLY A 191 23.60 -5.20 14.67
N PRO A 192 23.94 -3.93 14.41
CA PRO A 192 23.03 -2.80 14.29
C PRO A 192 22.36 -2.66 12.92
N PHE A 193 21.23 -1.95 12.90
CA PHE A 193 20.51 -1.54 11.69
C PHE A 193 20.69 -0.05 11.46
N TYR A 194 21.11 0.30 10.25
CA TYR A 194 21.42 1.68 9.88
C TYR A 194 20.22 2.31 9.20
N ARG A 195 19.97 3.57 9.52
CA ARG A 195 18.96 4.36 8.85
C ARG A 195 19.41 4.65 7.42
N SER A 196 18.55 4.35 6.45
CA SER A 196 18.78 4.68 5.05
C SER A 196 18.48 6.15 4.80
N GLU A 197 19.51 7.00 4.71
CA GLU A 197 19.35 8.45 4.44
C GLU A 197 18.55 8.72 3.16
N ARG A 198 18.77 7.90 2.13
CA ARG A 198 18.05 8.01 0.85
C ARG A 198 16.54 7.78 1.01
N ASN A 199 16.16 6.74 1.76
CA ASN A 199 14.76 6.34 1.88
C ASN A 199 14.04 7.13 2.98
N ALA A 200 14.76 7.53 4.04
CA ALA A 200 14.23 8.35 5.13
C ALA A 200 14.01 9.81 4.72
N HIS A 201 14.71 10.31 3.69
CA HIS A 201 14.57 11.67 3.19
C HIS A 201 13.11 12.08 2.94
N ASN A 202 12.74 13.28 3.39
CA ASN A 202 11.37 13.82 3.36
C ASN A 202 10.30 12.99 4.09
N THR A 203 10.69 12.13 5.02
CA THR A 203 9.76 11.40 5.89
C THR A 203 10.08 11.68 7.35
N VAL A 204 9.16 11.31 8.25
CA VAL A 204 9.38 11.42 9.71
C VAL A 204 10.60 10.60 10.17
N MET A 205 11.01 9.60 9.38
CA MET A 205 12.19 8.77 9.67
C MET A 205 13.50 9.57 9.57
N ALA A 206 13.54 10.69 8.83
CA ALA A 206 14.75 11.51 8.66
C ALA A 206 15.29 12.13 9.96
N THR A 207 14.51 12.15 11.04
CA THR A 207 14.92 12.66 12.35
C THR A 207 15.10 11.57 13.40
N MET A 208 14.81 10.30 13.04
CA MET A 208 14.98 9.16 13.94
C MET A 208 16.47 8.80 14.13
N PRO A 209 16.85 8.03 15.16
CA PRO A 209 18.26 7.67 15.38
C PRO A 209 18.91 7.08 14.13
N SER A 210 20.16 7.46 13.85
CA SER A 210 20.88 6.95 12.66
C SER A 210 21.12 5.43 12.70
N LEU A 211 21.02 4.84 13.89
CA LEU A 211 21.28 3.44 14.16
C LEU A 211 20.31 2.94 15.22
N VAL A 212 19.83 1.71 15.07
CA VAL A 212 19.07 1.00 16.08
C VAL A 212 19.67 -0.39 16.32
N GLN A 213 19.80 -0.75 17.59
CA GLN A 213 20.32 -2.05 18.01
C GLN A 213 19.21 -3.11 17.99
N SER A 214 19.60 -4.38 17.82
CA SER A 214 18.65 -5.49 18.00
C SER A 214 18.18 -5.57 19.45
N ASP A 215 16.95 -6.04 19.64
CA ASP A 215 16.29 -6.17 20.94
C ASP A 215 16.54 -7.54 21.59
N GLY A 216 17.79 -8.03 21.52
CA GLY A 216 18.22 -9.25 22.23
C GLY A 216 17.39 -10.51 21.95
N GLY A 217 16.83 -10.66 20.75
CA GLY A 217 15.97 -11.79 20.35
C GLY A 217 14.60 -11.38 19.82
N GLY A 218 14.11 -10.19 20.18
CA GLY A 218 12.83 -9.65 19.74
C GLY A 218 12.84 -8.94 18.39
N THR A 219 13.90 -9.08 17.58
CA THR A 219 14.05 -8.40 16.29
C THR A 219 13.98 -9.37 15.11
N PHE A 220 13.05 -9.08 14.20
CA PHE A 220 12.70 -9.89 13.04
C PHE A 220 13.02 -9.09 11.77
N GLY A 221 13.96 -9.61 10.98
CA GLY A 221 14.39 -9.01 9.73
C GLY A 221 13.66 -9.61 8.52
N VAL A 222 13.60 -8.84 7.44
CA VAL A 222 13.05 -9.25 6.14
C VAL A 222 14.08 -9.01 5.06
N ARG A 223 14.26 -9.95 4.13
CA ARG A 223 15.20 -9.76 3.02
C ARG A 223 14.76 -8.59 2.15
N ILE A 224 15.63 -7.60 1.92
CA ILE A 224 15.30 -6.42 1.09
C ILE A 224 14.87 -6.84 -0.31
N LYS A 225 15.51 -7.88 -0.87
CA LYS A 225 15.17 -8.44 -2.20
C LYS A 225 13.78 -9.06 -2.29
N SER A 226 13.14 -9.33 -1.15
CA SER A 226 11.78 -9.88 -1.09
C SER A 226 10.69 -8.81 -0.91
N LEU A 227 11.08 -7.56 -0.69
CA LEU A 227 10.15 -6.46 -0.56
C LEU A 227 9.43 -6.19 -1.89
N PRO A 228 8.16 -5.77 -1.86
CA PRO A 228 7.45 -5.38 -3.07
C PRO A 228 8.12 -4.14 -3.73
N PRO A 229 7.97 -3.93 -5.05
CA PRO A 229 8.68 -2.86 -5.77
C PRO A 229 8.44 -1.43 -5.26
N SER A 230 7.30 -1.17 -4.60
CA SER A 230 6.96 0.14 -4.02
C SER A 230 7.44 0.31 -2.58
N ALA A 231 8.13 -0.67 -2.01
CA ALA A 231 8.62 -0.63 -0.64
C ALA A 231 9.81 0.33 -0.48
N ARG A 232 9.83 1.03 0.65
CA ARG A 232 10.98 1.79 1.14
C ARG A 232 11.47 1.14 2.42
N SER A 233 12.73 0.70 2.41
CA SER A 233 13.41 0.24 3.62
C SER A 233 14.03 1.44 4.33
N TYR A 234 13.65 1.67 5.58
CA TYR A 234 14.14 2.79 6.39
C TYR A 234 15.30 2.40 7.28
N TYR A 235 15.32 1.17 7.81
CA TYR A 235 16.41 0.63 8.61
C TYR A 235 16.82 -0.72 8.06
N ASP A 236 18.07 -0.81 7.60
CA ASP A 236 18.64 -2.00 6.99
C ASP A 236 20.07 -2.29 7.45
N SER A 237 20.47 -3.55 7.25
CA SER A 237 21.83 -4.03 7.44
C SER A 237 22.05 -5.29 6.61
N LEU A 238 23.20 -5.40 5.95
CA LEU A 238 23.65 -6.61 5.24
C LEU A 238 22.62 -7.25 4.27
N GLY A 239 21.75 -6.43 3.66
CA GLY A 239 20.75 -6.90 2.69
C GLY A 239 19.37 -7.24 3.28
N ASP A 240 19.19 -7.03 4.57
CA ASP A 240 17.95 -7.27 5.30
C ASP A 240 17.46 -5.97 5.97
N THR A 241 16.14 -5.84 6.12
CA THR A 241 15.47 -4.65 6.67
C THR A 241 14.69 -5.02 7.91
N VAL A 242 14.65 -4.10 8.88
CA VAL A 242 13.82 -4.22 10.09
C VAL A 242 12.75 -3.14 10.18
N LEU A 243 12.80 -2.11 9.33
CA LEU A 243 11.72 -1.13 9.20
C LEU A 243 11.51 -0.83 7.74
N PHE A 244 10.34 -1.14 7.20
CA PHE A 244 9.97 -0.75 5.85
C PHE A 244 8.53 -0.29 5.79
N ALA A 245 8.20 0.52 4.80
CA ALA A 245 6.82 0.82 4.47
C ALA A 245 6.58 0.67 2.97
N VAL A 246 5.39 0.21 2.63
CA VAL A 246 4.93 0.01 1.26
C VAL A 246 3.79 0.98 1.02
N ARG A 247 3.90 1.79 -0.02
CA ARG A 247 2.76 2.58 -0.47
C ARG A 247 1.68 1.64 -1.03
N TYR A 248 0.47 1.74 -0.51
CA TYR A 248 -0.68 0.95 -0.93
C TYR A 248 -1.81 1.90 -1.33
N ASP A 249 -1.87 2.21 -2.62
CA ASP A 249 -2.70 3.27 -3.21
C ASP A 249 -2.50 4.65 -2.55
N LEU A 250 -3.49 5.09 -1.75
CA LEU A 250 -3.44 6.37 -1.03
C LEU A 250 -2.81 6.24 0.36
N GLY A 251 -2.76 5.04 0.93
CA GLY A 251 -2.26 4.80 2.28
C GLY A 251 -0.95 4.05 2.31
N MET A 252 -0.65 3.51 3.49
CA MET A 252 0.63 2.90 3.82
C MET A 252 0.44 1.58 4.54
N VAL A 253 1.36 0.64 4.29
CA VAL A 253 1.50 -0.57 5.09
C VAL A 253 2.93 -0.58 5.61
N THR A 254 3.07 -0.55 6.93
CA THR A 254 4.36 -0.37 7.60
C THR A 254 4.69 -1.60 8.44
N TYR A 255 5.93 -2.03 8.41
CA TYR A 255 6.43 -3.13 9.23
C TYR A 255 7.53 -2.65 10.15
N VAL A 256 7.40 -2.89 11.45
CA VAL A 256 8.41 -2.61 12.48
C VAL A 256 8.88 -3.95 13.03
N GLY A 257 10.15 -4.29 12.81
CA GLY A 257 10.70 -5.62 13.10
C GLY A 257 10.86 -5.97 14.56
N SER A 258 10.57 -5.08 15.51
CA SER A 258 10.55 -5.41 16.93
C SER A 258 9.17 -5.93 17.35
N ASP A 259 9.14 -7.00 18.16
CA ASP A 259 7.93 -7.50 18.82
C ASP A 259 7.48 -6.61 20.00
N MET A 260 8.29 -5.60 20.36
CA MET A 260 8.14 -4.71 21.50
C MET A 260 8.06 -5.45 22.83
N GLY A 261 8.87 -6.51 22.97
CA GLY A 261 9.02 -7.26 24.20
C GLY A 261 9.46 -6.39 25.39
N PRO A 262 9.35 -6.92 26.63
CA PRO A 262 9.66 -6.18 27.86
C PRO A 262 11.14 -5.76 28.00
N THR A 263 12.03 -6.33 27.21
CA THR A 263 13.46 -5.96 27.14
C THR A 263 13.75 -4.78 26.21
N GLY A 264 12.70 -4.26 25.56
CA GLY A 264 12.70 -3.23 24.52
C GLY A 264 13.72 -2.11 24.72
N ASN A 265 14.72 -2.08 23.85
CA ASN A 265 15.62 -0.94 23.71
C ASN A 265 14.82 0.35 23.39
N ALA A 266 15.16 1.47 24.05
CA ALA A 266 14.34 2.69 24.10
C ALA A 266 14.02 3.32 22.72
N ASP A 267 14.82 3.02 21.70
CA ASP A 267 14.66 3.58 20.36
C ASP A 267 13.57 2.88 19.53
N TRP A 268 13.24 1.62 19.80
CA TRP A 268 12.15 0.91 19.10
C TRP A 268 10.79 1.57 19.33
N HIS A 269 10.54 2.09 20.54
CA HIS A 269 9.34 2.86 20.83
C HIS A 269 9.26 4.18 20.06
N LYS A 270 10.41 4.79 19.72
CA LYS A 270 10.46 6.00 18.88
C LYS A 270 10.16 5.62 17.43
N LEU A 271 10.73 4.53 16.94
CA LEU A 271 10.46 4.01 15.60
C LEU A 271 9.00 3.60 15.40
N LEU A 272 8.37 2.98 16.40
CA LEU A 272 6.94 2.67 16.34
C LEU A 272 6.10 3.95 16.21
N ARG A 273 6.42 4.96 17.01
CA ARG A 273 5.74 6.27 16.94
C ARG A 273 5.96 6.99 15.61
N ALA A 274 7.14 6.86 15.03
CA ALA A 274 7.41 7.33 13.67
C ALA A 274 6.61 6.51 12.63
N ALA A 275 6.52 5.19 12.79
CA ALA A 275 5.81 4.31 11.87
C ALA A 275 4.31 4.58 11.81
N ILE A 276 3.67 4.90 12.94
CA ILE A 276 2.24 5.26 12.97
C ILE A 276 1.94 6.66 12.41
N SER A 277 2.96 7.49 12.16
CA SER A 277 2.80 8.85 11.61
C SER A 277 3.22 8.97 10.13
N LEU A 278 3.59 7.85 9.51
CA LEU A 278 3.74 7.72 8.05
C LEU A 278 2.39 7.71 7.36
#